data_AF-A0A969P260-F1
#
_entry.id   AF-A0A969P260-F1
#
_cell.length_a   1.000
_cell.length_b   1.000
_cell.length_c   1.000
_cell.angle_alpha   90.00
_cell.angle_beta   90.00
_cell.angle_gamma   90.00
#
_symmetry.space_group_name_H-M   'P 1'
#
loop_
_entity.id
_entity.type
_entity.pdbx_description
1 polymer ?
#
loop_
_entity_poly.entity_id
_entity_poly.type
_entity_poly.pdbx_seq_one_letter_code
_entity_poly.pdbx_strand_id
1 'polypeptide(L)'
;MLYLIHRSIEAAHRHGKPAIVCGEMASDPNLTPLLLGFDVDELSCTPPALPMVRSAVRHTSLPQARELARAVLAATTLDEVQDLIKQYHQSEQADKA
;
A
#
# COMPACT_ATOMS: atom_id res chain seq x y z
N MET A 1 6.66 7.69 -9.50
CA MET A 1 7.27 6.52 -8.83
C MET A 1 6.27 5.41 -8.60
N LEU A 2 5.15 5.64 -7.91
CA LEU A 2 4.14 4.61 -7.56
C LEU A 2 3.65 3.78 -8.75
N TYR A 3 3.41 4.41 -9.91
CA TYR A 3 3.07 3.70 -11.14
C TYR A 3 4.12 2.66 -11.57
N LEU A 4 5.42 2.96 -11.43
CA LEU A 4 6.49 2.02 -11.78
C LEU A 4 6.56 0.85 -10.81
N ILE A 5 6.28 1.08 -9.53
CA ILE A 5 6.18 0.02 -8.51
C ILE A 5 5.05 -0.93 -8.89
N HIS A 6 3.84 -0.41 -9.13
CA HIS A 6 2.69 -1.21 -9.53
C HIS A 6 2.97 -2.01 -10.81
N ARG A 7 3.50 -1.36 -11.86
CA ARG A 7 3.87 -2.04 -13.12
C ARG A 7 4.91 -3.14 -12.93
N SER A 8 5.85 -2.96 -12.01
CA SER A 8 6.87 -3.98 -11.72
C SER A 8 6.27 -5.18 -11.00
N ILE A 9 5.34 -4.96 -10.07
CA ILE A 9 4.58 -6.02 -9.40
C ILE A 9 3.76 -6.80 -10.43
N GLU A 10 2.98 -6.12 -11.27
CA GLU A 10 2.22 -6.78 -12.34
C GLU A 10 3.13 -7.61 -13.27
N ALA A 11 4.32 -7.08 -13.61
CA ALA A 11 5.26 -7.79 -14.48
C ALA A 11 5.81 -9.06 -13.82
N ALA A 12 6.09 -9.04 -12.52
CA ALA A 12 6.51 -10.22 -11.78
C ALA A 12 5.41 -11.28 -11.77
N HIS A 13 4.18 -10.89 -11.44
CA HIS A 13 3.03 -11.80 -11.41
C HIS A 13 2.70 -12.41 -12.77
N ARG A 14 2.82 -11.63 -13.86
CA ARG A 14 2.67 -12.17 -15.24
C ARG A 14 3.64 -13.30 -15.56
N HIS A 15 4.76 -13.40 -14.85
CA HIS A 15 5.75 -14.47 -15.00
C HIS A 15 5.70 -15.49 -13.85
N GLY A 16 4.65 -15.47 -13.03
CA GLY A 16 4.51 -16.37 -11.88
C GLY A 16 5.60 -16.17 -10.82
N LYS A 17 6.16 -14.96 -10.72
CA LYS A 17 7.18 -14.60 -9.72
C LYS A 17 6.56 -13.70 -8.64
N PRO A 18 6.97 -13.86 -7.37
CA PRO A 18 6.54 -12.95 -6.31
C PRO A 18 7.19 -11.57 -6.49
N ALA A 19 6.51 -10.54 -5.99
CA ALA A 19 6.99 -9.18 -5.90
C ALA A 19 7.18 -8.77 -4.44
N ILE A 20 8.37 -8.26 -4.13
CA ILE A 20 8.77 -7.87 -2.78
C ILE A 20 9.12 -6.38 -2.80
N VAL A 21 8.63 -5.62 -1.82
CA VAL A 21 9.00 -4.21 -1.64
C VAL A 21 9.85 -4.07 -0.38
N CYS A 22 10.99 -3.37 -0.52
CA CYS A 22 11.92 -3.08 0.57
C CYS A 22 12.17 -1.57 0.72
N GLY A 23 12.86 -1.20 1.80
CA GLY A 23 13.22 0.19 2.09
C GLY A 23 12.18 0.94 2.93
N GLU A 24 12.28 2.27 2.92
CA GLU A 24 11.47 3.13 3.80
C GLU A 24 9.96 2.99 3.54
N MET A 25 9.55 2.84 2.27
CA MET A 25 8.13 2.67 1.94
C MET A 25 7.53 1.40 2.56
N ALA A 26 8.29 0.31 2.62
CA ALA A 26 7.84 -0.93 3.27
C ALA A 26 7.79 -0.78 4.80
N SER A 27 8.55 0.16 5.36
CA SER A 27 8.62 0.43 6.80
C SER A 27 7.63 1.50 7.27
N ASP A 28 6.85 2.10 6.35
CA ASP A 28 5.82 3.09 6.67
C ASP A 28 4.43 2.42 6.76
N PRO A 29 3.83 2.33 7.96
CA PRO A 29 2.49 1.78 8.14
C PRO A 29 1.40 2.54 7.36
N ASN A 30 1.57 3.83 7.08
CA ASN A 30 0.58 4.63 6.34
C ASN A 30 0.50 4.22 4.87
N LEU A 31 1.59 3.69 4.31
CA LEU A 31 1.67 3.22 2.93
C LEU A 31 1.30 1.74 2.79
N THR A 32 1.20 1.00 3.90
CA THR A 32 0.86 -0.42 3.89
C THR A 32 -0.43 -0.73 3.12
N PRO A 33 -1.55 0.01 3.30
CA PRO A 33 -2.76 -0.25 2.53
C PRO A 33 -2.57 -0.07 1.02
N LEU A 34 -1.81 0.94 0.62
CA LEU A 34 -1.52 1.18 -0.80
C LEU A 34 -0.66 0.05 -1.40
N LEU A 35 0.37 -0.38 -0.68
CA LEU A 35 1.25 -1.47 -1.15
C LEU A 35 0.50 -2.81 -1.24
N LEU A 36 -0.38 -3.09 -0.28
CA LEU A 36 -1.29 -4.24 -0.35
C LEU A 36 -2.29 -4.11 -1.51
N GLY A 37 -2.77 -2.90 -1.77
CA GLY A 37 -3.65 -2.60 -2.91
C GLY A 37 -2.97 -2.77 -4.28
N PHE A 38 -1.64 -2.69 -4.34
CA PHE A 38 -0.84 -3.07 -5.51
C PHE A 38 -0.60 -4.58 -5.62
N ASP A 39 -1.15 -5.38 -4.71
CA ASP A 39 -0.97 -6.83 -4.61
C ASP A 39 0.50 -7.25 -4.37
N VAL A 40 1.26 -6.49 -3.57
CA VAL A 40 2.60 -6.93 -3.15
C VAL A 40 2.52 -8.23 -2.34
N ASP A 41 3.46 -9.17 -2.58
CA ASP A 41 3.49 -10.46 -1.88
C ASP A 41 4.21 -10.36 -0.52
N GLU A 42 5.26 -9.53 -0.43
CA GLU A 42 6.07 -9.39 0.80
C GLU A 42 6.57 -7.95 1.01
N LEU A 43 6.55 -7.52 2.28
CA LEU A 43 7.13 -6.27 2.74
C LEU A 43 8.38 -6.55 3.60
N SER A 44 9.53 -6.08 3.15
CA SER A 44 10.80 -6.15 3.89
C SER A 44 11.06 -4.83 4.60
N CYS A 45 10.76 -4.78 5.90
CA CYS A 45 10.87 -3.58 6.74
C CYS A 45 11.89 -3.70 7.87
N THR A 46 12.27 -2.56 8.45
CA THR A 46 13.22 -2.53 9.57
C THR A 46 12.63 -3.16 10.84
N PRO A 47 13.45 -3.77 11.73
CA PRO A 47 12.95 -4.42 12.94
C PRO A 47 12.06 -3.54 13.83
N PRO A 48 12.37 -2.23 14.04
CA PRO A 48 11.50 -1.35 14.81
C PRO A 48 10.12 -1.10 14.17
N ALA A 49 10.02 -1.14 12.83
CA ALA A 49 8.78 -0.90 12.10
C ALA A 49 7.86 -2.13 12.07
N LEU A 50 8.40 -3.34 12.25
CA LEU A 50 7.66 -4.60 12.14
C LEU A 50 6.34 -4.63 12.93
N PRO A 51 6.25 -4.21 14.20
CA PRO A 51 4.99 -4.27 14.94
C PRO A 51 3.89 -3.39 14.32
N MET A 52 4.25 -2.20 13.88
CA MET A 52 3.30 -1.24 13.30
C MET A 52 2.85 -1.68 11.90
N VAL A 53 3.79 -2.08 11.05
CA VAL A 53 3.49 -2.60 9.69
C VAL A 53 2.64 -3.87 9.79
N ARG A 54 2.98 -4.80 10.69
CA ARG A 54 2.19 -6.02 10.91
C ARG A 54 0.77 -5.70 11.39
N SER A 55 0.61 -4.70 12.25
CA SER A 55 -0.71 -4.23 12.68
C SER A 55 -1.48 -3.64 11.49
N ALA A 56 -0.86 -2.77 10.69
CA ALA A 56 -1.48 -2.18 9.51
C ALA A 56 -1.94 -3.25 8.50
N VAL A 57 -1.11 -4.26 8.22
CA VAL A 57 -1.48 -5.39 7.35
C VAL A 57 -2.73 -6.10 7.87
N ARG A 58 -2.79 -6.40 9.18
CA ARG A 58 -3.93 -7.11 9.79
C ARG A 58 -5.23 -6.32 9.79
N HIS A 59 -5.13 -5.00 9.79
CA HIS A 59 -6.28 -4.11 9.89
C HIS A 59 -6.69 -3.52 8.53
N THR A 60 -5.98 -3.86 7.45
CA THR A 60 -6.28 -3.39 6.10
C THR A 60 -7.28 -4.32 5.42
N SER A 61 -8.39 -3.75 4.95
CA SER A 61 -9.33 -4.45 4.06
C SER A 61 -8.78 -4.47 2.62
N LEU A 62 -8.47 -5.67 2.10
CA LEU A 62 -7.91 -5.80 0.75
C LEU A 62 -8.81 -5.21 -0.36
N PRO A 63 -10.15 -5.36 -0.33
CA PRO A 63 -11.02 -4.67 -1.29
C PRO A 63 -10.89 -3.14 -1.25
N GLN A 64 -10.84 -2.52 -0.07
CA GLN A 64 -10.70 -1.08 0.08
C GLN A 64 -9.29 -0.61 -0.32
N ALA A 65 -8.26 -1.37 0.02
CA ALA A 65 -6.89 -1.13 -0.39
C ALA A 65 -6.72 -1.11 -1.93
N ARG A 66 -7.38 -2.03 -2.64
CA ARG A 66 -7.39 -2.04 -4.12
C ARG A 66 -8.14 -0.84 -4.71
N GLU A 67 -9.18 -0.35 -4.05
CA GLU A 67 -9.85 0.89 -4.46
C GLU A 67 -8.93 2.10 -4.28
N LEU A 68 -8.25 2.22 -3.13
CA LEU A 68 -7.24 3.24 -2.90
C LEU A 68 -6.14 3.19 -3.98
N ALA A 69 -5.62 2.00 -4.30
CA ALA A 69 -4.61 1.83 -5.33
C ALA A 69 -5.07 2.31 -6.71
N ARG A 70 -6.31 1.98 -7.11
CA ARG A 70 -6.91 2.49 -8.35
C ARG A 70 -6.98 4.01 -8.37
N ALA A 71 -7.46 4.63 -7.30
CA ALA A 71 -7.57 6.08 -7.20
C ALA A 71 -6.19 6.75 -7.24
N VAL A 72 -5.20 6.22 -6.53
CA VAL A 72 -3.82 6.73 -6.51
C VAL A 72 -3.13 6.60 -7.87
N LEU A 73 -3.40 5.55 -8.64
CA LEU A 73 -2.86 5.39 -9.99
C LEU A 73 -3.51 6.33 -11.01
N ALA A 74 -4.72 6.82 -10.74
CA ALA A 74 -5.41 7.81 -11.56
C ALA A 74 -5.04 9.27 -11.21
N ALA A 75 -4.49 9.50 -10.01
CA ALA A 75 -4.05 10.82 -9.57
C ALA A 75 -2.89 11.35 -10.43
N THR A 76 -2.91 12.66 -10.68
CA THR A 76 -1.93 13.35 -11.53
C THR A 76 -0.94 14.20 -10.73
N THR A 77 -1.24 14.47 -9.47
CA THR A 77 -0.43 15.30 -8.58
C THR A 77 -0.07 14.57 -7.28
N LEU A 78 1.00 15.04 -6.62
CA LEU A 78 1.39 14.51 -5.32
C LEU A 78 0.33 14.81 -4.25
N ASP A 79 -0.26 16.00 -4.30
CA ASP A 79 -1.26 16.44 -3.31
C ASP A 79 -2.50 15.56 -3.35
N GLU A 80 -2.99 15.21 -4.56
CA GLU A 80 -4.09 14.25 -4.74
C GLU A 80 -3.76 12.89 -4.10
N VAL A 81 -2.55 12.36 -4.33
CA VAL A 81 -2.12 11.09 -3.75
C VAL A 81 -2.10 11.16 -2.22
N GLN A 82 -1.54 12.24 -1.66
CA GLN A 82 -1.48 12.42 -0.22
C GLN A 82 -2.87 12.54 0.39
N ASP A 83 -3.79 13.25 -0.26
CA ASP A 83 -5.15 13.42 0.23
C ASP A 83 -5.96 12.12 0.15
N LEU A 84 -5.79 11.33 -0.91
CA LEU A 84 -6.40 10.00 -1.02
C LEU A 84 -5.94 9.06 0.11
N ILE A 85 -4.63 9.06 0.42
CA ILE A 85 -4.10 8.25 1.52
C ILE A 85 -4.65 8.72 2.86
N LYS A 86 -4.71 10.04 3.11
CA LYS A 86 -5.30 10.60 4.34
C LYS A 86 -6.77 10.21 4.48
N GLN A 87 -7.56 10.35 3.42
CA GLN A 87 -8.99 10.02 3.41
C GLN A 87 -9.25 8.55 3.72
N TYR A 88 -8.44 7.64 3.16
CA TYR A 88 -8.51 6.21 3.46
C TYR A 88 -8.33 5.94 4.97
N HIS A 89 -7.34 6.56 5.60
CA HIS A 89 -7.09 6.38 7.04
C HIS A 89 -8.20 6.97 7.91
N GLN A 90 -8.84 8.05 7.46
CA GLN A 90 -9.99 8.65 8.15
C GLN A 90 -11.24 7.76 8.05
N SER A 91 -11.52 7.17 6.88
CA SER A 91 -12.68 6.29 6.71
C SER A 91 -12.52 5.00 7.50
N GLU A 92 -11.31 4.44 7.54
CA GLU A 92 -10.98 3.24 8.35
C GLU A 92 -11.11 3.50 9.86
N GLN A 93 -10.81 4.70 10.34
CA GLN A 93 -11.00 5.08 11.74
C GLN A 93 -12.47 5.25 12.10
N ALA A 94 -13.28 5.76 11.17
CA ALA A 94 -14.72 5.91 11.36
C ALA A 94 -15.47 4.57 11.37
N ASP A 95 -15.01 3.57 10.61
CA ASP A 95 -15.62 2.24 10.55
C ASP A 95 -15.27 1.36 11.77
N LYS A 96 -14.26 1.77 12.56
CA LYS A 96 -13.78 1.08 13.78
C LYS A 96 -14.25 1.75 15.09
N ALA A 97 -14.97 2.87 14.99
CA ALA A 97 -15.54 3.60 16.13
C ALA A 97 -16.95 3.11 16.45
#